data_AF-A0A7J7H9Y0-F1
#
_entry.id   AF-A0A7J7H9Y0-F1
#
_cell.length_a   1.000
_cell.length_b   1.000
_cell.length_c   1.000
_cell.angle_alpha   90.00
_cell.angle_beta   90.00
_cell.angle_gamma   90.00
#
_symmetry.space_group_name_H-M   'P 1'
#
loop_
_entity.id
_entity.type
_entity.pdbx_description
1 polymer ?
#
loop_
_entity_poly.entity_id
_entity_poly.type
_entity_poly.pdbx_seq_one_letter_code
_entity_poly.pdbx_strand_id
1 'polypeptide(L)'
;MYPAYLEHPWIREGGEASDKPIDSAVLSRMKQFRAMNKLKKLALKVIAENLSQDEIQGLKQMFTNIDTDNSGTITYEELKTGLARLGSKLTEAEVKQLMEAADVDGDGTIDYIEFITATMHRHKLERDEHLYKAFQYFDTDNSGFITMDELESAMKNYGMGDEDTIKEIISEVDTDNDGRINYEEFCAMMRSGTQQQPGGKLF
;
A
#
# COMPACT_ATOMS: atom_id res chain seq x y z
N MET A 1 13.49 22.55 22.39
CA MET A 1 12.80 21.35 22.91
C MET A 1 12.21 20.67 21.69
N TYR A 2 12.95 19.70 21.12
CA TYR A 2 12.58 19.05 19.87
C TYR A 2 11.42 18.07 20.12
N PRO A 3 10.41 17.98 19.23
CA PRO A 3 9.26 17.13 19.47
C PRO A 3 9.61 15.65 19.26
N ALA A 4 9.11 14.78 20.14
CA ALA A 4 9.39 13.35 20.21
C ALA A 4 8.89 12.50 19.01
N TYR A 5 8.38 13.10 17.93
CA TYR A 5 7.88 12.37 16.75
C TYR A 5 8.97 12.05 15.72
N LEU A 6 10.14 12.70 15.79
CA LEU A 6 11.28 12.44 14.88
C LEU A 6 12.01 11.12 15.17
N GLU A 7 11.62 10.39 16.22
CA GLU A 7 12.30 9.16 16.66
C GLU A 7 11.60 7.87 16.22
N HIS A 8 10.50 7.95 15.45
CA HIS A 8 9.75 6.74 15.12
C HIS A 8 10.50 5.86 14.09
N PRO A 9 10.62 4.52 14.30
CA PRO A 9 11.34 3.59 13.42
C PRO A 9 10.98 3.59 11.93
N TRP A 10 9.87 4.21 11.50
CA TRP A 10 9.50 4.31 10.08
C TRP A 10 10.19 5.48 9.35
N ILE A 11 10.75 6.44 10.12
CA ILE A 11 11.64 7.54 9.65
C ILE A 11 13.10 7.08 9.59
N ARG A 12 13.43 5.94 10.23
CA ARG A 12 14.78 5.40 10.31
C ARG A 12 15.05 4.41 9.18
N GLU A 13 15.82 4.83 8.19
CA GLU A 13 16.55 3.89 7.34
C GLU A 13 17.75 3.39 8.17
N GLY A 14 17.76 2.12 8.59
CA GLY A 14 18.93 1.52 9.25
C GLY A 14 19.23 1.97 10.69
N GLY A 15 18.32 2.68 11.38
CA GLY A 15 18.49 3.05 12.79
C GLY A 15 18.92 4.50 13.05
N GLU A 16 19.15 5.30 12.02
CA GLU A 16 19.38 6.75 12.12
C GLU A 16 18.20 7.52 11.50
N ALA A 17 17.77 8.61 12.13
CA ALA A 17 16.70 9.45 11.61
C ALA A 17 17.15 10.07 10.28
N SER A 18 16.43 9.80 9.18
CA SER A 18 16.74 10.41 7.90
C SER A 18 16.34 11.88 7.94
N ASP A 19 17.32 12.80 7.81
CA ASP A 19 17.10 14.26 7.70
C ASP A 19 16.34 14.68 6.42
N LYS A 20 15.84 13.72 5.64
CA LYS A 20 15.07 13.98 4.43
C LYS A 20 13.62 14.30 4.81
N PRO A 21 13.02 15.36 4.26
CA PRO A 21 11.61 15.65 4.49
C PRO A 21 10.76 14.44 4.09
N ILE A 22 9.64 14.25 4.80
CA ILE A 22 8.61 13.21 4.58
C ILE A 22 8.30 13.00 3.08
N ASP A 23 8.45 14.07 2.31
CA ASP A 23 8.45 14.20 0.85
C ASP A 23 8.82 12.92 0.07
N SER A 24 10.07 12.47 -0.08
CA SER A 24 10.34 11.54 -1.20
C SER A 24 9.82 10.10 -1.04
N ALA A 25 9.92 9.52 0.16
CA ALA A 25 9.73 8.08 0.34
C ALA A 25 8.25 7.69 0.42
N VAL A 26 7.45 8.44 1.17
CA VAL A 26 6.00 8.22 1.26
C VAL A 26 5.35 8.54 -0.08
N LEU A 27 5.74 9.63 -0.74
CA LEU A 27 5.27 9.95 -2.08
C LEU A 27 5.63 8.89 -3.11
N SER A 28 6.87 8.39 -3.07
CA SER A 28 7.29 7.31 -3.97
C SER A 28 6.47 6.05 -3.72
N ARG A 29 6.14 5.73 -2.46
CA ARG A 29 5.30 4.58 -2.12
C ARG A 29 3.87 4.75 -2.62
N MET A 30 3.26 5.92 -2.43
CA MET A 30 1.89 6.20 -2.91
C MET A 30 1.84 6.24 -4.44
N LYS A 31 2.83 6.85 -5.11
CA LYS A 31 2.94 6.83 -6.59
C LYS A 31 3.13 5.41 -7.13
N GLN A 32 3.94 4.58 -6.46
CA GLN A 32 4.07 3.17 -6.82
C GLN A 32 2.75 2.44 -6.61
N PHE A 33 2.06 2.66 -5.49
CA PHE A 33 0.78 2.04 -5.17
C PHE A 33 -0.27 2.32 -6.25
N ARG A 34 -0.35 3.55 -6.76
CA ARG A 34 -1.19 3.89 -7.93
C ARG A 34 -0.93 3.00 -9.15
N ALA A 35 0.34 2.71 -9.44
CA ALA A 35 0.79 1.94 -10.60
C ALA A 35 0.72 0.41 -10.40
N MET A 36 0.31 -0.07 -9.24
CA MET A 36 0.13 -1.50 -8.98
C MET A 36 -1.17 -2.01 -9.60
N ASN A 37 -1.16 -3.24 -10.11
CA ASN A 37 -2.40 -3.90 -10.54
C ASN A 37 -3.35 -4.11 -9.35
N LYS A 38 -4.64 -4.29 -9.63
CA LYS A 38 -5.67 -4.35 -8.56
C LYS A 38 -5.44 -5.54 -7.61
N LEU A 39 -4.93 -6.67 -8.09
CA LEU A 39 -4.59 -7.82 -7.22
C LEU A 39 -3.53 -7.47 -6.19
N LYS A 40 -2.48 -6.79 -6.60
CA LYS A 40 -1.46 -6.33 -5.68
C LYS A 40 -2.02 -5.33 -4.67
N LYS A 41 -2.89 -4.40 -5.07
CA LYS A 41 -3.55 -3.48 -4.14
C LYS A 41 -4.41 -4.22 -3.12
N LEU A 42 -5.18 -5.20 -3.57
CA LEU A 42 -6.04 -6.00 -2.71
C LEU A 42 -5.23 -6.87 -1.74
N ALA A 43 -4.17 -7.52 -2.24
CA ALA A 43 -3.24 -8.28 -1.38
C ALA A 43 -2.61 -7.40 -0.29
N LEU A 44 -2.22 -6.17 -0.64
CA LEU A 44 -1.69 -5.21 0.34
C LEU A 44 -2.74 -4.78 1.36
N LYS A 45 -4.00 -4.61 0.95
CA LYS A 45 -5.14 -4.32 1.83
C LYS A 45 -5.36 -5.45 2.84
N VAL A 46 -5.40 -6.70 2.36
CA VAL A 46 -5.49 -7.90 3.20
C VAL A 46 -4.32 -7.99 4.19
N ILE A 47 -3.09 -7.70 3.75
CA ILE A 47 -1.93 -7.66 4.65
C ILE A 47 -2.14 -6.58 5.71
N ALA A 48 -2.51 -5.36 5.32
CA ALA A 48 -2.73 -4.24 6.24
C ALA A 48 -3.76 -4.55 7.32
N GLU A 49 -4.85 -5.25 6.97
CA GLU A 49 -5.90 -5.69 7.90
C GLU A 49 -5.42 -6.74 8.91
N ASN A 50 -4.38 -7.52 8.56
CA ASN A 50 -3.86 -8.61 9.38
C ASN A 50 -2.59 -8.25 10.18
N LEU A 51 -2.11 -7.00 10.09
CA LEU A 51 -0.96 -6.55 10.86
C LEU A 51 -1.29 -6.39 12.35
N SER A 52 -0.31 -6.67 13.20
CA SER A 52 -0.45 -6.43 14.63
C SER A 52 -0.51 -4.94 14.96
N GLN A 53 -1.12 -4.59 16.10
CA GLN A 53 -1.18 -3.19 16.57
C GLN A 53 0.20 -2.56 16.70
N ASP A 54 1.20 -3.32 17.15
CA ASP A 54 2.58 -2.85 17.28
C ASP A 54 3.21 -2.55 15.91
N GLU A 55 2.86 -3.29 14.86
CA GLU A 55 3.36 -3.06 13.51
C GLU A 55 2.79 -1.79 12.87
N ILE A 56 1.57 -1.40 13.23
CA ILE A 56 0.84 -0.25 12.64
C ILE A 56 0.74 0.96 13.56
N GLN A 57 1.19 0.88 14.83
CA GLN A 57 1.00 1.95 15.81
C GLN A 57 1.48 3.33 15.33
N GLY A 58 2.66 3.39 14.69
CA GLY A 58 3.17 4.64 14.14
C GLY A 58 2.34 5.21 13.00
N LEU A 59 1.79 4.34 12.15
CA LEU A 59 0.92 4.74 11.06
C LEU A 59 -0.45 5.19 11.58
N LYS A 60 -0.96 4.54 12.64
CA LYS A 60 -2.17 4.95 13.35
C LYS A 60 -2.05 6.35 13.95
N GLN A 61 -0.94 6.64 14.61
CA GLN A 61 -0.68 7.98 15.13
C GLN A 61 -0.61 9.02 14.01
N MET A 62 0.00 8.68 12.86
CA MET A 62 0.08 9.58 11.72
C MET A 62 -1.30 9.84 11.10
N PHE A 63 -2.13 8.80 10.95
CA PHE A 63 -3.51 8.90 10.50
C PHE A 63 -4.31 9.87 11.39
N THR A 64 -4.31 9.64 12.70
CA THR A 64 -5.02 10.50 13.67
C THR A 64 -4.49 11.93 13.72
N ASN A 65 -3.23 12.17 13.35
CA ASN A 65 -2.69 13.54 13.26
C ASN A 65 -3.19 14.29 12.01
N ILE A 66 -3.56 13.55 10.95
CA ILE A 66 -4.06 14.10 9.69
C ILE A 66 -5.59 14.24 9.74
N ASP A 67 -6.29 13.19 10.19
CA ASP A 67 -7.73 13.15 10.47
C ASP A 67 -8.04 14.01 11.71
N THR A 68 -8.28 15.29 11.48
CA THR A 68 -8.40 16.28 12.56
C THR A 68 -9.76 16.31 13.20
N ASP A 69 -10.80 15.91 12.47
CA ASP A 69 -12.15 15.82 12.98
C ASP A 69 -12.48 14.45 13.60
N ASN A 70 -11.58 13.47 13.45
CA ASN A 70 -11.74 12.09 13.90
C ASN A 70 -12.93 11.41 13.22
N SER A 71 -13.19 11.75 11.97
CA SER A 71 -14.23 11.11 11.15
C SER A 71 -13.91 9.65 10.83
N GLY A 72 -12.65 9.24 10.97
CA GLY A 72 -12.17 7.92 10.56
C GLY A 72 -11.78 7.85 9.08
N THR A 73 -11.81 8.99 8.39
CA THR A 73 -11.46 9.16 6.97
C THR A 73 -10.65 10.45 6.80
N ILE A 74 -9.70 10.47 5.87
CA ILE A 74 -8.91 11.68 5.57
C ILE A 74 -9.46 12.32 4.30
N THR A 75 -9.92 13.56 4.43
CA THR A 75 -10.34 14.38 3.27
C THR A 75 -9.15 15.01 2.55
N TYR A 76 -9.37 15.55 1.35
CA TYR A 76 -8.32 16.27 0.60
C TYR A 76 -7.72 17.45 1.39
N GLU A 77 -8.57 18.23 2.06
CA GLU A 77 -8.12 19.38 2.84
C GLU A 77 -7.35 18.97 4.09
N GLU A 78 -7.74 17.87 4.73
CA GLU A 78 -7.01 17.29 5.86
C GLU A 78 -5.67 16.72 5.43
N LEU A 79 -5.62 15.99 4.31
CA LEU A 79 -4.37 15.50 3.74
C LEU A 79 -3.42 16.65 3.41
N LYS A 80 -3.91 17.68 2.70
CA LYS A 80 -3.13 18.88 2.33
C LYS A 80 -2.58 19.59 3.57
N THR A 81 -3.45 19.87 4.54
CA THR A 81 -3.10 20.63 5.74
C THR A 81 -2.23 19.80 6.68
N GLY A 82 -2.49 18.50 6.79
CA GLY A 82 -1.72 17.54 7.58
C GLY A 82 -0.29 17.40 7.05
N LEU A 83 -0.14 17.18 5.74
CA LEU A 83 1.19 17.09 5.11
C LEU A 83 1.97 18.40 5.24
N ALA A 84 1.33 19.55 5.07
CA ALA A 84 1.96 20.86 5.28
C ALA A 84 2.42 21.06 6.74
N ARG A 85 1.60 20.67 7.72
CA ARG A 85 1.95 20.70 9.16
C ARG A 85 3.16 19.81 9.49
N LEU A 86 3.28 18.69 8.80
CA LEU A 86 4.42 17.78 8.92
C LEU A 86 5.66 18.25 8.14
N GLY A 87 5.63 19.46 7.56
CA GLY A 87 6.77 20.10 6.90
C GLY A 87 6.97 19.72 5.43
N SER A 88 5.99 19.06 4.81
CA SER A 88 5.99 18.73 3.38
C SER A 88 5.83 19.98 2.51
N LYS A 89 6.50 20.01 1.35
CA LYS A 89 6.43 21.13 0.39
C LYS A 89 5.61 20.81 -0.87
N LEU A 90 4.74 19.80 -0.77
CA LEU A 90 3.95 19.32 -1.88
C LEU A 90 3.06 20.39 -2.49
N THR A 91 2.99 20.38 -3.82
CA THR A 91 2.03 21.18 -4.57
C THR A 91 0.63 20.58 -4.47
N GLU A 92 -0.40 21.39 -4.71
CA GLU A 92 -1.79 20.89 -4.73
C GLU A 92 -1.99 19.77 -5.75
N ALA A 93 -1.32 19.85 -6.91
CA ALA A 93 -1.36 18.80 -7.92
C ALA A 93 -0.81 17.47 -7.39
N GLU A 94 0.28 17.51 -6.61
CA GLU A 94 0.85 16.31 -6.00
C GLU A 94 -0.05 15.76 -4.88
N VAL A 95 -0.68 16.61 -4.08
CA VAL A 95 -1.66 16.16 -3.07
C VAL A 95 -2.88 15.52 -3.73
N LYS A 96 -3.37 16.05 -4.85
CA LYS A 96 -4.44 15.41 -5.63
C LYS A 96 -4.02 14.05 -6.17
N GLN A 97 -2.80 13.94 -6.71
CA GLN A 97 -2.27 12.66 -7.17
C GLN A 97 -2.12 11.65 -6.04
N LEU A 98 -1.82 12.11 -4.81
CA LEU A 98 -1.79 11.24 -3.63
C LEU A 98 -3.18 10.76 -3.24
N MET A 99 -4.16 11.65 -3.26
CA MET A 99 -5.56 11.30 -3.00
C MET A 99 -6.01 10.23 -3.99
N GLU A 100 -5.90 10.49 -5.30
CA GLU A 100 -6.23 9.53 -6.36
C GLU A 100 -5.47 8.19 -6.26
N ALA A 101 -4.30 8.19 -5.64
CA ALA A 101 -3.51 6.98 -5.47
C ALA A 101 -3.98 6.14 -4.28
N ALA A 102 -4.37 6.79 -3.19
CA ALA A 102 -4.70 6.15 -1.92
C ALA A 102 -6.19 5.82 -1.79
N ASP A 103 -7.07 6.66 -2.34
CA ASP A 103 -8.52 6.44 -2.45
C ASP A 103 -8.77 5.33 -3.49
N VAL A 104 -8.85 4.08 -3.02
CA VAL A 104 -8.93 2.90 -3.89
C VAL A 104 -10.37 2.61 -4.29
N ASP A 105 -11.32 2.88 -3.41
CA ASP A 105 -12.75 2.69 -3.68
C ASP A 105 -13.41 3.88 -4.39
N GLY A 106 -12.75 5.04 -4.41
CA GLY A 106 -13.18 6.23 -5.14
C GLY A 106 -14.26 7.04 -4.42
N ASP A 107 -14.38 6.91 -3.10
CA ASP A 107 -15.39 7.62 -2.31
C ASP A 107 -15.02 9.10 -2.03
N GLY A 108 -13.81 9.50 -2.42
CA GLY A 108 -13.29 10.87 -2.29
C GLY A 108 -12.59 11.13 -0.96
N THR A 109 -12.41 10.12 -0.13
CA THR A 109 -11.67 10.15 1.13
C THR A 109 -10.63 9.03 1.17
N ILE A 110 -9.74 9.05 2.18
CA ILE A 110 -8.80 7.95 2.43
C ILE A 110 -9.17 7.34 3.77
N ASP A 111 -9.65 6.10 3.76
CA ASP A 111 -9.93 5.37 4.98
C ASP A 111 -8.63 4.94 5.69
N TYR A 112 -8.76 4.46 6.93
CA TYR A 112 -7.61 4.01 7.70
C TYR A 112 -6.81 2.92 6.98
N ILE A 113 -7.47 1.90 6.43
CA ILE A 113 -6.83 0.78 5.76
C ILE A 113 -6.14 1.23 4.47
N GLU A 114 -6.75 2.10 3.69
CA GLU A 114 -6.17 2.72 2.50
C GLU A 114 -4.92 3.53 2.84
N PHE A 115 -4.97 4.31 3.91
CA PHE A 115 -3.81 5.03 4.40
C PHE A 115 -2.68 4.09 4.80
N ILE A 116 -2.95 3.03 5.56
CA ILE A 116 -1.93 2.03 5.92
C ILE A 116 -1.36 1.39 4.66
N THR A 117 -2.22 0.97 3.73
CA THR A 117 -1.83 0.29 2.50
C THR A 117 -0.92 1.18 1.64
N ALA A 118 -1.24 2.47 1.53
CA ALA A 118 -0.51 3.43 0.70
C ALA A 118 0.79 3.94 1.35
N THR A 119 0.88 3.96 2.68
CA THR A 119 2.03 4.55 3.42
C THR A 119 3.00 3.51 3.99
N MET A 120 2.59 2.25 4.10
CA MET A 120 3.38 1.20 4.73
C MET A 120 4.71 0.92 4.00
N HIS A 121 5.74 0.69 4.80
CA HIS A 121 7.06 0.34 4.29
C HIS A 121 7.08 -1.07 3.67
N ARG A 122 7.65 -1.17 2.48
CA ARG A 122 7.73 -2.42 1.70
C ARG A 122 8.39 -3.59 2.43
N HIS A 123 9.38 -3.34 3.28
CA HIS A 123 10.01 -4.40 4.08
C HIS A 123 9.06 -5.07 5.08
N LYS A 124 7.98 -4.38 5.50
CA LYS A 124 6.94 -4.99 6.33
C LYS A 124 6.00 -5.85 5.49
N LEU A 125 5.69 -5.41 4.28
CA LEU A 125 4.81 -6.08 3.31
C LEU A 125 5.43 -7.34 2.70
N GLU A 126 6.74 -7.33 2.50
CA GLU A 126 7.50 -8.40 1.84
C GLU A 126 7.98 -9.48 2.82
N ARG A 127 7.53 -9.47 4.08
CA ARG A 127 7.77 -10.58 4.99
C ARG A 127 6.98 -11.79 4.50
N ASP A 128 7.68 -12.91 4.33
CA ASP A 128 7.11 -14.17 3.81
C ASP A 128 5.83 -14.60 4.57
N GLU A 129 5.77 -14.36 5.88
CA GLU A 129 4.56 -14.65 6.67
C GLU A 129 3.33 -13.84 6.22
N HIS A 130 3.51 -12.56 5.91
CA HIS A 130 2.41 -11.68 5.49
C HIS A 130 1.98 -11.98 4.05
N LEU A 131 2.94 -12.26 3.17
CA LEU A 131 2.65 -12.71 1.81
C LEU A 131 1.89 -14.05 1.80
N TYR A 132 2.30 -14.98 2.66
CA TYR A 132 1.63 -16.27 2.78
C TYR A 132 0.20 -16.14 3.31
N LYS A 133 -0.03 -15.32 4.35
CA LYS A 133 -1.39 -15.04 4.84
C LYS A 133 -2.28 -14.39 3.79
N ALA A 134 -1.73 -13.46 3.01
CA ALA A 134 -2.46 -12.84 1.92
C ALA A 134 -2.82 -13.86 0.84
N PHE A 135 -1.89 -14.75 0.49
CA PHE A 135 -2.16 -15.83 -0.45
C PHE A 135 -3.28 -16.76 0.04
N GLN A 136 -3.23 -17.19 1.30
CA GLN A 136 -4.26 -18.04 1.92
C GLN A 136 -5.63 -17.36 2.02
N TYR A 137 -5.69 -16.03 2.05
CA TYR A 137 -6.96 -15.32 2.00
C TYR A 137 -7.66 -15.52 0.65
N PHE A 138 -6.90 -15.57 -0.45
CA PHE A 138 -7.42 -15.81 -1.78
C PHE A 138 -7.66 -17.30 -2.06
N ASP A 139 -6.74 -18.18 -1.67
CA ASP A 139 -6.84 -19.64 -1.82
C ASP A 139 -7.79 -20.23 -0.76
N THR A 140 -9.10 -20.12 -1.02
CA THR A 140 -10.15 -20.47 -0.05
C THR A 140 -10.30 -21.98 0.14
N ASP A 141 -9.99 -22.77 -0.89
CA ASP A 141 -10.05 -24.23 -0.84
C ASP A 141 -8.72 -24.87 -0.39
N ASN A 142 -7.67 -24.07 -0.18
CA ASN A 142 -6.31 -24.49 0.17
C ASN A 142 -5.71 -25.46 -0.86
N SER A 143 -6.01 -25.26 -2.14
CA SER A 143 -5.44 -26.04 -3.25
C SER A 143 -3.97 -25.71 -3.50
N GLY A 144 -3.47 -24.58 -2.99
CA GLY A 144 -2.15 -24.03 -3.31
C GLY A 144 -2.14 -23.16 -4.55
N PHE A 145 -3.32 -22.84 -5.11
CA PHE A 145 -3.50 -22.02 -6.29
C PHE A 145 -4.65 -21.05 -6.09
N ILE A 146 -4.48 -19.80 -6.51
CA ILE A 146 -5.60 -18.85 -6.59
C ILE A 146 -6.26 -19.02 -7.95
N THR A 147 -7.50 -19.49 -7.95
CA THR A 147 -8.29 -19.65 -9.16
C THR A 147 -8.97 -18.34 -9.59
N MET A 148 -9.45 -18.30 -10.83
CA MET A 148 -10.22 -17.16 -11.34
C MET A 148 -11.47 -16.87 -10.49
N ASP A 149 -12.20 -17.92 -10.10
CA ASP A 149 -13.42 -17.79 -9.29
C ASP A 149 -13.13 -17.24 -7.88
N GLU A 150 -12.03 -17.64 -7.28
CA GLU A 150 -11.58 -17.16 -5.97
C GLU A 150 -11.12 -15.71 -6.03
N LEU A 151 -10.34 -15.36 -7.05
CA LEU A 151 -9.93 -13.99 -7.30
C LEU A 151 -11.14 -13.08 -7.55
N GLU A 152 -12.10 -13.52 -8.36
CA GLU A 152 -13.35 -12.80 -8.61
C GLU A 152 -14.14 -12.57 -7.32
N SER A 153 -14.28 -13.61 -6.51
CA SER A 153 -14.99 -13.55 -5.23
C SER A 153 -14.34 -12.55 -4.28
N ALA A 154 -13.01 -12.58 -4.17
CA ALA A 154 -12.26 -11.64 -3.34
C ALA A 154 -12.38 -10.19 -3.85
N MET A 155 -12.27 -9.98 -5.16
CA MET A 155 -12.38 -8.64 -5.78
C MET A 155 -13.76 -8.02 -5.59
N LYS A 156 -14.83 -8.81 -5.74
CA LYS A 156 -16.21 -8.35 -5.51
C LYS A 156 -16.45 -7.92 -4.06
N ASN A 157 -15.86 -8.61 -3.09
CA ASN A 157 -16.01 -8.27 -1.67
C ASN A 157 -15.48 -6.87 -1.32
N TYR A 158 -14.49 -6.38 -2.06
CA TYR A 158 -13.93 -5.04 -1.88
C TYR A 158 -14.44 -4.02 -2.89
N GLY A 159 -15.41 -4.39 -3.75
CA GLY A 159 -15.88 -3.52 -4.83
C GLY A 159 -14.82 -3.24 -5.90
N MET A 160 -13.74 -4.03 -5.95
CA MET A 160 -12.58 -3.79 -6.78
C MET A 160 -12.56 -4.70 -8.01
N GLY A 161 -13.37 -4.41 -9.02
CA GLY A 161 -13.16 -5.00 -10.35
C GLY A 161 -14.38 -5.67 -10.99
N ASP A 162 -14.29 -5.76 -12.31
CA ASP A 162 -15.18 -6.47 -13.21
C ASP A 162 -14.47 -7.69 -13.80
N GLU A 163 -15.22 -8.50 -14.55
CA GLU A 163 -14.72 -9.72 -15.18
C GLU A 163 -13.52 -9.46 -16.11
N ASP A 164 -13.51 -8.30 -16.78
CA ASP A 164 -12.42 -7.89 -17.68
C ASP A 164 -11.14 -7.57 -16.90
N THR A 165 -11.24 -6.85 -15.78
CA THR A 165 -10.09 -6.59 -14.90
C THR A 165 -9.48 -7.89 -14.38
N ILE A 166 -10.30 -8.88 -14.01
CA ILE A 166 -9.83 -10.15 -13.46
C ILE A 166 -9.03 -10.92 -14.50
N LYS A 167 -9.50 -10.95 -15.75
CA LYS A 167 -8.78 -11.57 -16.87
C LYS A 167 -7.44 -10.89 -17.13
N GLU A 168 -7.41 -9.55 -17.09
CA GLU A 168 -6.16 -8.79 -17.22
C GLU A 168 -5.16 -9.17 -16.13
N ILE A 169 -5.58 -9.22 -14.87
CA ILE A 169 -4.72 -9.61 -13.74
C ILE A 169 -4.12 -11.00 -13.96
N ILE A 170 -4.95 -12.00 -14.30
CA ILE A 170 -4.45 -13.36 -14.51
C ILE A 170 -3.42 -13.35 -15.62
N SER A 171 -3.70 -12.70 -16.76
CA SER A 171 -2.76 -12.64 -17.87
C SER A 171 -1.43 -11.94 -17.57
N GLU A 172 -1.39 -11.06 -16.55
CA GLU A 172 -0.16 -10.39 -16.11
C GLU A 172 0.67 -11.24 -15.14
N VAL A 173 0.03 -12.10 -14.36
CA VAL A 173 0.65 -12.79 -13.21
C VAL A 173 0.89 -14.27 -13.47
N ASP A 174 0.00 -14.92 -14.20
CA ASP A 174 0.08 -16.33 -14.62
C ASP A 174 1.18 -16.49 -15.69
N THR A 175 2.36 -16.92 -15.24
CA THR A 175 3.55 -17.03 -16.09
C THR A 175 3.64 -18.36 -16.80
N ASP A 176 3.10 -19.43 -16.20
CA ASP A 176 3.06 -20.76 -16.79
C ASP A 176 1.81 -21.01 -17.66
N ASN A 177 0.87 -20.07 -17.65
CA ASN A 177 -0.38 -20.05 -18.42
C ASN A 177 -1.31 -21.23 -18.09
N ASP A 178 -1.34 -21.67 -16.84
CA ASP A 178 -2.24 -22.73 -16.38
C ASP A 178 -3.65 -22.24 -16.00
N GLY A 179 -3.86 -20.91 -16.04
CA GLY A 179 -5.12 -20.23 -15.74
C GLY A 179 -5.33 -19.97 -14.24
N ARG A 180 -4.31 -20.21 -13.41
CA ARG A 180 -4.33 -20.02 -11.96
C ARG A 180 -3.05 -19.30 -11.53
N ILE A 181 -3.02 -18.81 -10.29
CA ILE A 181 -1.85 -18.13 -9.73
C ILE A 181 -1.30 -18.98 -8.59
N ASN A 182 -0.10 -19.53 -8.77
CA ASN A 182 0.58 -20.26 -7.71
C ASN A 182 1.30 -19.29 -6.73
N TYR A 183 1.79 -19.81 -5.60
CA TYR A 183 2.43 -18.97 -4.58
C TYR A 183 3.68 -18.23 -5.08
N GLU A 184 4.47 -18.84 -5.97
CA GLU A 184 5.69 -18.22 -6.51
C GLU A 184 5.35 -17.04 -7.41
N GLU A 185 4.33 -17.18 -8.26
CA GLU A 185 3.79 -16.13 -9.13
C GLU A 185 3.18 -14.98 -8.33
N PHE A 186 2.39 -15.29 -7.31
CA PHE A 186 1.85 -14.29 -6.40
C PHE A 186 2.97 -13.49 -5.72
N CYS A 187 4.00 -14.18 -5.23
CA CYS A 187 5.13 -13.52 -4.61
C CYS A 187 5.96 -12.71 -5.62
N ALA A 188 6.13 -13.20 -6.85
CA ALA A 188 6.80 -12.46 -7.92
C ALA A 188 6.04 -11.18 -8.27
N MET A 189 4.71 -11.23 -8.38
CA MET A 189 3.86 -10.06 -8.55
C MET A 189 4.03 -9.07 -7.38
N MET A 190 4.00 -9.54 -6.13
CA MET A 190 4.20 -8.70 -4.94
C MET A 190 5.60 -8.05 -4.91
N ARG A 191 6.61 -8.71 -5.51
CA ARG A 191 7.98 -8.20 -5.66
C ARG A 191 8.25 -7.47 -6.99
N SER A 192 7.32 -7.44 -7.93
CA SER A 192 7.44 -6.70 -9.20
C SER A 192 7.05 -5.22 -9.02
N GLY A 193 7.60 -4.29 -9.83
CA GLY A 193 7.40 -2.84 -9.64
C GLY A 193 8.14 -2.22 -8.43
N THR A 194 9.03 -2.99 -7.81
CA THR A 194 9.82 -2.65 -6.62
C THR A 194 11.24 -2.21 -6.93
N GLN A 195 11.69 -2.37 -8.18
CA GLN A 195 13.08 -2.07 -8.52
C GLN A 195 13.35 -0.60 -8.21
N GLN A 196 14.01 -0.37 -7.07
CA GLN A 196 14.86 0.78 -6.90
C GLN A 196 15.74 0.81 -8.15
N GLN A 197 15.73 1.93 -8.88
CA GLN A 197 16.86 2.18 -9.78
C GLN A 197 18.12 2.06 -8.92
N PRO A 198 19.03 1.12 -9.20
CA PRO A 198 20.31 1.10 -8.50
C PRO A 198 21.04 2.39 -8.89
N GLY A 199 21.42 3.15 -7.85
CA GLY A 199 22.14 4.42 -7.87
C GLY A 199 22.60 4.93 -9.24
N GLY A 200 21.94 5.97 -9.73
CA GLY A 200 22.51 6.84 -10.75
C GLY A 200 23.85 7.36 -10.24
N LYS A 201 24.94 6.91 -10.87
CA LYS A 201 26.30 7.34 -10.60
C LYS A 201 26.37 8.87 -10.58
N LEU A 202 26.89 9.39 -9.48
CA LEU A 202 27.47 10.73 -9.42
C LEU A 202 28.53 10.84 -10.51
N PHE A 203 28.33 11.78 -11.42
CA PHE A 203 29.41 12.46 -12.14
C PHE A 203 29.29 13.94 -11.82
#